data_AF-A0A1H1M0C1-F1
#
_entry.id   AF-A0A1H1M0C1-F1
#
_cell.length_a   1.000
_cell.length_b   1.000
_cell.length_c   1.000
_cell.angle_alpha   90.00
_cell.angle_beta   90.00
_cell.angle_gamma   90.00
#
_symmetry.space_group_name_H-M   'P 1'
#
loop_
_entity.id
_entity.type
_entity.pdbx_description
1 polymer ?
#
loop_
_entity_poly.entity_id
_entity_poly.type
_entity_poly.pdbx_seq_one_letter_code
_entity_poly.pdbx_strand_id
1 'polypeptide(L)'
;MVIKKFLYLSSSIVVLATTTSLTTLEEDKPVSYPKYLEYNIPYLQKNFVAFKQAVAFKESQGRYTVVNTLGYLGKYQFGRTTLERLNIYNTRDFLLNPELQEQAFIALCKVNKWILRKDIKRSVGKVINGITITESGILAAAHLSGAGNVKNYLRSNGKDCFSDAYGTTIKSYLKKFGGYDVSNIEADKNAKA
;
A
#
# COMPACT_ATOMS: atom_id res chain seq x y z
N MET A 1 -2.44 -12.92 -113.22
CA MET A 1 -1.08 -12.46 -113.55
C MET A 1 -0.53 -11.70 -112.35
N VAL A 2 0.40 -12.35 -111.60
CA VAL A 2 1.68 -11.79 -111.12
C VAL A 2 1.68 -10.66 -110.04
N ILE A 3 2.21 -11.05 -108.85
CA ILE A 3 3.18 -10.32 -107.98
C ILE A 3 2.62 -9.18 -107.11
N LYS A 4 3.01 -8.91 -105.85
CA LYS A 4 4.03 -9.32 -104.84
C LYS A 4 3.41 -8.85 -103.48
N LYS A 5 3.77 -9.29 -102.27
CA LYS A 5 5.10 -9.21 -101.62
C LYS A 5 4.98 -9.84 -100.22
N PHE A 6 6.01 -10.57 -99.83
CA PHE A 6 6.29 -11.10 -98.49
C PHE A 6 6.67 -9.96 -97.52
N LEU A 7 6.30 -10.06 -96.24
CA LEU A 7 6.88 -9.27 -95.14
C LEU A 7 7.02 -10.15 -93.88
N TYR A 8 8.22 -10.20 -93.32
CA TYR A 8 8.60 -10.92 -92.11
C TYR A 8 8.21 -10.12 -90.85
N LEU A 9 7.78 -10.80 -89.78
CA LEU A 9 7.53 -10.19 -88.48
C LEU A 9 8.45 -10.82 -87.42
N SER A 10 9.49 -10.09 -87.03
CA SER A 10 10.35 -10.40 -85.88
C SER A 10 9.92 -9.54 -84.70
N SER A 11 9.58 -10.15 -83.56
CA SER A 11 9.43 -9.43 -82.30
C SER A 11 10.37 -10.02 -81.26
N SER A 12 11.36 -9.21 -80.90
CA SER A 12 12.38 -9.48 -79.89
C SER A 12 11.78 -9.64 -78.49
N ILE A 13 12.42 -10.48 -77.69
CA ILE A 13 12.13 -10.67 -76.26
C ILE A 13 12.50 -9.38 -75.50
N VAL A 14 11.53 -8.80 -74.79
CA VAL A 14 11.75 -7.69 -73.86
C VAL A 14 11.97 -8.28 -72.47
N VAL A 15 13.20 -8.17 -71.95
CA VAL A 15 13.50 -8.43 -70.54
C VAL A 15 13.33 -7.11 -69.79
N LEU A 16 12.31 -7.04 -68.93
CA LEU A 16 12.05 -5.86 -68.09
C LEU A 16 12.81 -6.03 -66.76
N ALA A 17 14.01 -5.46 -66.67
CA ALA A 17 14.73 -5.34 -65.41
C ALA A 17 14.17 -4.13 -64.63
N THR A 18 13.51 -4.37 -63.50
CA THR A 18 13.06 -3.29 -62.61
C THR A 18 14.22 -2.87 -61.71
N THR A 19 14.95 -1.81 -62.09
CA THR A 19 15.90 -1.15 -61.19
C THR A 19 15.15 -0.13 -60.34
N THR A 20 14.88 -0.45 -59.08
CA THR A 20 14.48 0.54 -58.09
C THR A 20 15.63 1.52 -57.86
N SER A 21 15.40 2.81 -58.07
CA SER A 21 16.38 3.84 -57.73
C SER A 21 16.55 3.92 -56.22
N LEU A 22 17.79 3.84 -55.74
CA LEU A 22 18.15 4.14 -54.36
C LEU A 22 17.87 5.64 -54.10
N THR A 23 16.80 5.93 -53.37
CA THR A 23 16.61 7.24 -52.73
C THR A 23 17.55 7.30 -51.53
N THR A 24 18.39 8.33 -51.54
CA THR A 24 19.32 8.71 -50.48
C THR A 24 18.62 8.86 -49.13
N LEU A 25 19.18 8.23 -48.09
CA LEU A 25 18.76 8.38 -46.70
C LEU A 25 18.96 9.84 -46.27
N GLU A 26 17.88 10.55 -45.94
CA GLU A 26 17.98 11.84 -45.24
C GLU A 26 18.60 11.60 -43.86
N GLU A 27 19.61 12.40 -43.50
CA GLU A 27 20.28 12.35 -42.20
C GLU A 27 19.29 12.56 -41.04
N ASP A 28 19.37 11.65 -40.07
CA ASP A 28 18.54 11.59 -38.87
C ASP A 28 18.63 12.89 -38.07
N LYS A 29 17.51 13.62 -37.97
CA LYS A 29 17.40 14.73 -37.02
C LYS A 29 17.49 14.16 -35.60
N PRO A 30 18.32 14.72 -34.70
CA PRO A 30 18.44 14.18 -33.36
C PRO A 30 17.09 14.25 -32.64
N VAL A 31 16.52 13.09 -32.35
CA VAL A 31 15.31 12.94 -31.57
C VAL A 31 15.59 13.46 -30.17
N SER A 32 15.03 14.63 -29.84
CA SER A 32 15.10 15.19 -28.48
C SER A 32 14.12 14.45 -27.59
N TYR A 33 14.65 13.58 -26.73
CA TYR A 33 13.86 12.96 -25.66
C TYR A 33 13.55 14.00 -24.58
N PRO A 34 12.36 13.94 -23.96
CA PRO A 34 12.03 14.83 -22.85
C PRO A 34 13.07 14.67 -21.74
N LYS A 35 13.62 15.80 -21.29
CA LYS A 35 14.56 15.85 -20.17
C LYS A 35 13.82 15.33 -18.93
N TYR A 36 14.28 14.21 -18.36
CA TYR A 36 13.73 13.69 -17.12
C TYR A 36 13.90 14.75 -16.03
N LEU A 37 12.78 15.38 -15.67
CA LEU A 37 12.71 16.25 -14.51
C LEU A 37 12.75 15.32 -13.29
N GLU A 38 13.85 15.30 -12.54
CA GLU A 38 13.85 14.71 -11.19
C GLU A 38 12.84 15.48 -10.35
N TYR A 39 11.59 15.02 -10.36
CA TYR A 39 10.58 15.56 -9.49
C TYR A 39 10.97 15.15 -8.08
N ASN A 40 11.38 16.12 -7.25
CA ASN A 40 11.58 15.91 -5.82
C ASN A 40 10.20 15.77 -5.17
N ILE A 41 9.49 14.67 -5.49
CA ILE A 41 8.23 14.32 -4.86
C ILE A 41 8.57 14.13 -3.39
N PRO A 42 7.92 14.84 -2.46
CA PRO A 42 8.11 14.58 -1.04
C PRO A 42 7.71 13.13 -0.75
N TYR A 43 8.69 12.23 -0.77
CA TYR A 43 8.46 10.85 -0.40
C TYR A 43 8.39 10.81 1.11
N LEU A 44 7.18 10.59 1.64
CA LEU A 44 7.03 10.42 3.07
C LEU A 44 7.79 9.14 3.46
N GLN A 45 8.92 9.34 4.12
CA GLN A 45 9.72 8.25 4.68
C GLN A 45 8.79 7.34 5.47
N LYS A 46 8.91 6.02 5.29
CA LYS A 46 8.09 5.03 6.00
C LYS A 46 8.50 4.92 7.47
N ASN A 47 8.45 6.01 8.21
CA ASN A 47 8.74 6.11 9.63
C ASN A 47 7.44 6.03 10.46
N PHE A 48 7.56 6.13 11.78
CA PHE A 48 6.41 6.02 12.68
C PHE A 48 5.37 7.14 12.47
N VAL A 49 5.80 8.35 12.10
CA VAL A 49 4.85 9.44 11.79
C VAL A 49 4.00 9.06 10.58
N ALA A 50 4.63 8.54 9.52
CA ALA A 50 3.93 8.06 8.34
C ALA A 50 2.98 6.91 8.65
N PHE A 51 3.39 5.98 9.51
CA PHE A 51 2.54 4.89 9.99
C PHE A 51 1.27 5.42 10.66
N LYS A 52 1.41 6.34 11.63
CA LYS A 52 0.26 6.97 12.30
C LYS A 52 -0.70 7.64 11.32
N GLN A 53 -0.17 8.44 10.40
CA GLN A 53 -1.01 9.15 9.43
C GLN A 53 -1.71 8.19 8.46
N ALA A 54 -1.03 7.13 8.02
CA ALA A 54 -1.63 6.13 7.14
C ALA A 54 -2.81 5.40 7.83
N VAL A 55 -2.64 5.02 9.10
CA VAL A 55 -3.72 4.42 9.90
C VAL A 55 -4.85 5.42 10.09
N ALA A 56 -4.55 6.63 10.59
CA ALA A 56 -5.54 7.69 10.79
C ALA A 56 -6.35 8.02 9.52
N PHE A 57 -5.69 8.07 8.36
CA PHE A 57 -6.36 8.32 7.09
C PHE A 57 -7.35 7.22 6.75
N LYS A 58 -6.98 5.94 6.97
CA LYS A 58 -7.87 4.80 6.77
C LYS A 58 -9.04 4.79 7.76
N GLU A 59 -8.80 5.14 9.02
CA GLU A 59 -9.80 5.10 10.08
C GLU A 59 -10.83 6.25 9.96
N SER A 60 -10.39 7.48 9.73
CA SER A 60 -11.26 8.66 9.86
C SER A 60 -10.99 9.77 8.83
N GLN A 61 -10.04 9.56 7.92
CA GLN A 61 -9.44 10.61 7.09
C GLN A 61 -8.72 11.68 7.93
N GLY A 62 -8.24 11.32 9.13
CA GLY A 62 -7.51 12.22 10.02
C GLY A 62 -8.38 13.11 10.92
N ARG A 63 -9.70 12.90 10.98
CA ARG A 63 -10.64 13.78 11.70
C ARG A 63 -10.74 13.41 13.18
N TYR A 64 -10.43 14.35 14.08
CA TYR A 64 -10.41 14.11 15.53
C TYR A 64 -11.80 14.03 16.18
N THR A 65 -12.83 14.65 15.59
CA THR A 65 -14.13 14.87 16.24
C THR A 65 -15.24 13.93 15.75
N VAL A 66 -14.91 12.96 14.88
CA VAL A 66 -15.91 12.10 14.26
C VAL A 66 -16.22 10.86 15.09
N VAL A 67 -17.46 10.41 15.00
CA VAL A 67 -17.92 9.14 15.57
C VAL A 67 -18.61 8.35 14.46
N ASN A 68 -18.22 7.08 14.26
CA ASN A 68 -18.89 6.25 13.24
C ASN A 68 -20.19 5.64 13.77
N THR A 69 -20.90 4.92 12.90
CA THR A 69 -22.20 4.30 13.21
C THR A 69 -22.14 3.22 14.30
N LEU A 70 -20.95 2.71 14.61
CA LEU A 70 -20.70 1.73 15.67
C LEU A 70 -20.18 2.38 16.97
N GLY A 71 -20.06 3.71 17.01
CA GLY A 71 -19.62 4.45 18.19
C GLY A 71 -18.10 4.55 18.39
N TYR A 72 -17.29 4.24 17.37
CA TYR A 72 -15.84 4.42 17.45
C TYR A 72 -15.45 5.89 17.27
N LEU A 73 -14.45 6.34 18.02
CA LEU A 73 -14.21 7.73 18.34
C LEU A 73 -12.93 8.29 17.69
N GLY A 74 -13.07 9.42 17.03
CA GLY A 74 -11.98 10.31 16.64
C GLY A 74 -11.06 9.78 15.56
N LYS A 75 -9.85 10.33 15.53
CA LYS A 75 -8.90 10.20 14.42
C LYS A 75 -8.52 8.75 14.13
N TYR A 76 -8.43 7.95 15.17
CA TYR A 76 -8.04 6.54 15.08
C TYR A 76 -9.20 5.59 15.32
N GLN A 77 -10.44 6.09 15.39
CA GLN A 77 -11.64 5.28 15.61
C GLN A 77 -11.49 4.34 16.81
N PHE A 78 -11.28 4.90 18.00
CA PHE A 78 -11.14 4.13 19.23
C PHE A 78 -12.46 3.60 19.75
N GLY A 79 -12.48 2.35 20.20
CA GLY A 79 -13.59 1.78 20.95
C GLY A 79 -13.52 2.19 22.43
N ARG A 80 -14.68 2.38 23.07
CA ARG A 80 -14.79 2.82 24.48
C ARG A 80 -14.00 1.93 25.45
N THR A 81 -14.10 0.61 25.30
CA THR A 81 -13.37 -0.35 26.15
C THR A 81 -11.85 -0.26 26.00
N THR A 82 -11.37 0.13 24.81
CA THR A 82 -9.94 0.36 24.56
C THR A 82 -9.49 1.66 25.22
N LEU A 83 -10.31 2.70 25.19
CA LEU A 83 -10.03 3.95 25.92
C LEU A 83 -9.96 3.69 27.44
N GLU A 84 -10.91 2.93 27.99
CA GLU A 84 -10.91 2.56 29.41
C GLU A 84 -9.64 1.79 29.79
N ARG A 85 -9.15 0.89 28.92
CA ARG A 85 -7.88 0.18 29.13
C ARG A 85 -6.67 1.13 29.20
N LEU A 86 -6.78 2.31 28.59
CA LEU A 86 -5.77 3.37 28.61
C LEU A 86 -6.06 4.44 29.66
N ASN A 87 -6.98 4.19 30.61
CA ASN A 87 -7.43 5.13 31.65
C ASN A 87 -8.16 6.38 31.13
N ILE A 88 -8.76 6.32 29.94
CA ILE A 88 -9.59 7.39 29.37
C ILE A 88 -11.06 6.99 29.48
N TYR A 89 -11.82 7.70 30.32
CA TYR A 89 -13.23 7.39 30.58
C TYR A 89 -14.20 8.41 29.97
N ASN A 90 -13.78 9.67 29.83
CA ASN A 90 -14.61 10.73 29.25
C ASN A 90 -14.42 10.81 27.73
N THR A 91 -15.37 10.22 26.99
CA THR A 91 -15.33 10.19 25.51
C THR A 91 -15.57 11.56 24.87
N ARG A 92 -16.30 12.47 25.54
CA ARG A 92 -16.54 13.82 25.04
C ARG A 92 -15.24 14.64 25.09
N ASP A 93 -14.55 14.60 26.22
CA ASP A 93 -13.25 15.28 26.39
C ASP A 93 -12.21 14.68 25.44
N PHE A 94 -12.23 13.36 25.25
CA PHE A 94 -11.35 12.67 24.30
C PHE A 94 -11.52 13.17 22.86
N LEU A 95 -12.76 13.37 22.39
CA LEU A 95 -13.03 13.88 21.05
C LEU A 95 -12.56 15.33 20.85
N LEU A 96 -12.53 16.13 21.92
CA LEU A 96 -12.10 17.53 21.90
C LEU A 96 -10.60 17.71 22.15
N ASN A 97 -9.86 16.64 22.47
CA ASN A 97 -8.45 16.70 22.79
C ASN A 97 -7.60 15.89 21.78
N PRO A 98 -7.15 16.51 20.67
CA PRO A 98 -6.31 15.86 19.66
C PRO A 98 -5.03 15.24 20.23
N GLU A 99 -4.39 15.90 21.20
CA GLU A 99 -3.16 15.41 21.83
C GLU A 99 -3.41 14.09 22.57
N LEU A 100 -4.50 14.00 23.34
CA LEU A 100 -4.87 12.78 24.04
C LEU A 100 -5.14 11.62 23.06
N GLN A 101 -5.69 11.88 21.87
CA GLN A 101 -5.87 10.84 20.85
C GLN A 101 -4.53 10.35 20.28
N GLU A 102 -3.57 11.26 20.08
CA GLU A 102 -2.22 10.89 19.63
C GLU A 102 -1.49 10.06 20.70
N GLN A 103 -1.60 10.45 21.99
CA GLN A 103 -1.02 9.68 23.10
C GLN A 103 -1.68 8.32 23.26
N ALA A 104 -3.01 8.24 23.14
CA ALA A 104 -3.74 6.98 23.18
C ALA A 104 -3.30 6.01 22.08
N PHE A 105 -3.06 6.49 20.87
CA PHE A 105 -2.56 5.65 19.78
C PHE A 105 -1.16 5.09 20.06
N ILE A 106 -0.27 5.93 20.58
CA ILE A 106 1.08 5.50 20.96
C ILE A 106 1.01 4.49 22.11
N ALA A 107 0.23 4.77 23.16
CA ALA A 107 0.05 3.88 24.29
C ALA A 107 -0.52 2.51 23.88
N LEU A 108 -1.52 2.49 22.99
CA LEU A 108 -2.06 1.25 22.44
C LEU A 108 -1.01 0.47 21.65
N CYS A 109 -0.18 1.14 20.84
CA CYS A 109 0.92 0.49 20.14
C CYS A 109 1.90 -0.17 21.10
N LYS A 110 2.29 0.51 22.19
CA LYS A 110 3.19 -0.03 23.23
C LYS A 110 2.60 -1.27 23.91
N VAL A 111 1.32 -1.20 24.30
CA VAL A 111 0.59 -2.33 24.92
C VAL A 111 0.49 -3.51 23.96
N ASN A 112 0.08 -3.27 22.71
CA ASN A 112 -0.03 -4.32 21.70
C ASN A 112 1.33 -4.95 21.39
N LYS A 113 2.39 -4.14 21.27
CA LYS A 113 3.77 -4.64 21.09
C LYS A 113 4.19 -5.53 22.25
N TRP A 114 3.87 -5.16 23.49
CA TRP A 114 4.12 -6.02 24.65
C TRP A 114 3.33 -7.33 24.61
N ILE A 115 2.02 -7.28 24.33
CA ILE A 115 1.17 -8.49 24.26
C ILE A 115 1.68 -9.45 23.18
N LEU A 116 2.08 -8.93 22.03
CA LEU A 116 2.47 -9.68 20.84
C LEU A 116 3.97 -9.94 20.72
N ARG A 117 4.82 -9.50 21.66
CA ARG A 117 6.29 -9.58 21.57
C ARG A 117 6.84 -10.94 21.11
N LYS A 118 6.26 -12.04 21.60
CA LYS A 118 6.65 -13.41 21.22
C LYS A 118 6.19 -13.75 19.80
N ASP A 119 5.02 -13.29 19.42
CA ASP A 119 4.41 -13.52 18.10
C ASP A 119 5.10 -12.68 17.03
N ILE A 120 5.45 -11.42 17.33
CA ILE A 120 6.29 -10.55 16.49
C ILE A 120 7.63 -11.24 16.21
N LYS A 121 8.38 -11.63 17.25
CA LYS A 121 9.68 -12.31 17.11
C LYS A 121 9.61 -13.56 16.24
N ARG A 122 8.51 -14.32 16.31
CA ARG A 122 8.34 -15.57 15.54
C ARG A 122 7.85 -15.37 14.11
N SER A 123 7.22 -14.23 13.80
CA SER A 123 6.43 -14.10 12.57
C SER A 123 6.97 -13.05 11.61
N VAL A 124 7.63 -11.99 12.10
CA VAL A 124 8.22 -10.96 11.23
C VAL A 124 9.18 -11.60 10.22
N GLY A 125 9.08 -11.19 8.95
CA GLY A 125 9.85 -11.73 7.83
C GLY A 125 9.23 -12.96 7.15
N LYS A 126 8.28 -13.65 7.81
CA LYS A 126 7.56 -14.78 7.18
C LYS A 126 6.54 -14.29 6.18
N VAL A 127 6.20 -15.15 5.22
CA VAL A 127 5.08 -14.95 4.31
C VAL A 127 3.90 -15.80 4.76
N ILE A 128 2.78 -15.16 5.10
CA ILE A 128 1.52 -15.83 5.46
C ILE A 128 0.45 -15.35 4.50
N ASN A 129 -0.24 -16.28 3.81
CA ASN A 129 -1.28 -15.96 2.83
C ASN A 129 -0.84 -14.91 1.77
N GLY A 130 0.42 -14.99 1.33
CA GLY A 130 1.02 -14.08 0.35
C GLY A 130 1.42 -12.70 0.89
N ILE A 131 1.46 -12.52 2.22
CA ILE A 131 1.84 -11.26 2.86
C ILE A 131 3.12 -11.44 3.67
N THR A 132 4.13 -10.64 3.38
CA THR A 132 5.30 -10.51 4.25
C THR A 132 4.90 -9.83 5.56
N ILE A 133 5.01 -10.57 6.65
CA ILE A 133 4.64 -10.10 7.98
C ILE A 133 5.69 -9.12 8.47
N THR A 134 5.24 -7.96 8.93
CA THR A 134 6.09 -6.89 9.47
C THR A 134 5.54 -6.43 10.81
N GLU A 135 6.37 -5.80 11.63
CA GLU A 135 5.94 -5.31 12.93
C GLU A 135 4.85 -4.25 12.81
N SER A 136 5.00 -3.28 11.90
CA SER A 136 4.00 -2.24 11.65
C SER A 136 2.65 -2.82 11.23
N GLY A 137 2.65 -3.83 10.35
CA GLY A 137 1.43 -4.53 9.94
C GLY A 137 0.75 -5.22 11.12
N ILE A 138 1.53 -5.86 12.01
CA ILE A 138 1.02 -6.50 13.22
C ILE A 138 0.37 -5.47 14.15
N LEU A 139 1.02 -4.33 14.39
CA LEU A 139 0.49 -3.28 15.27
C LEU A 139 -0.81 -2.68 14.71
N ALA A 140 -0.87 -2.41 13.40
CA ALA A 140 -2.10 -1.95 12.77
C ALA A 140 -3.22 -3.00 12.85
N ALA A 141 -2.92 -4.27 12.54
CA ALA A 141 -3.93 -5.32 12.65
C ALA A 141 -4.44 -5.50 14.09
N ALA A 142 -3.59 -5.25 15.09
CA ALA A 142 -3.97 -5.29 16.50
C ALA A 142 -4.80 -4.07 16.92
N HIS A 143 -4.59 -2.91 16.30
CA HIS A 143 -5.47 -1.75 16.43
C HIS A 143 -6.88 -2.06 15.92
N LEU A 144 -7.00 -2.67 14.74
CA LEU A 144 -8.27 -3.05 14.14
C LEU A 144 -9.04 -4.10 14.96
N SER A 145 -8.36 -5.19 15.30
CA SER A 145 -9.02 -6.44 15.73
C SER A 145 -8.67 -6.89 17.15
N GLY A 146 -7.82 -6.13 17.83
CA GLY A 146 -7.23 -6.53 19.10
C GLY A 146 -6.09 -7.55 18.96
N ALA A 147 -5.15 -7.50 19.89
CA ALA A 147 -3.97 -8.37 19.88
C ALA A 147 -4.29 -9.87 19.99
N GLY A 148 -5.44 -10.25 20.60
CA GLY A 148 -5.88 -11.64 20.68
C GLY A 148 -6.15 -12.26 19.31
N ASN A 149 -6.90 -11.56 18.45
CA ASN A 149 -7.23 -12.03 17.11
C ASN A 149 -5.98 -12.09 16.22
N VAL A 150 -5.08 -11.11 16.32
CA VAL A 150 -3.80 -11.13 15.60
C VAL A 150 -2.93 -12.31 16.02
N LYS A 151 -2.88 -12.62 17.32
CA LYS A 151 -2.18 -13.80 17.83
C LYS A 151 -2.74 -15.08 17.22
N ASN A 152 -4.06 -15.24 17.14
CA ASN A 152 -4.70 -16.41 16.55
C ASN A 152 -4.37 -16.53 15.06
N TYR A 153 -4.46 -15.42 14.31
CA TYR A 153 -4.07 -15.37 12.90
C TYR A 153 -2.62 -15.81 12.68
N LEU A 154 -1.67 -15.24 13.45
CA LEU A 154 -0.25 -15.55 13.28
C LEU A 154 0.08 -17.02 13.63
N ARG A 155 -0.54 -17.56 14.68
CA ARG A 155 -0.28 -18.93 15.16
C ARG A 155 -0.95 -20.01 14.33
N SER A 156 -2.10 -19.70 13.73
CA SER A 156 -2.81 -20.60 12.82
C SER A 156 -2.27 -20.56 11.40
N ASN A 157 -1.17 -19.82 11.15
CA ASN A 157 -0.63 -19.55 9.83
C ASN A 157 -1.68 -18.96 8.87
N GLY A 158 -2.50 -18.04 9.39
CA GLY A 158 -3.50 -17.30 8.62
C GLY A 158 -4.81 -18.04 8.35
N LYS A 159 -5.05 -19.20 8.98
CA LYS A 159 -6.34 -19.92 8.89
C LYS A 159 -7.44 -19.17 9.66
N ASP A 160 -7.12 -18.67 10.85
CA ASP A 160 -8.05 -17.89 11.67
C ASP A 160 -8.00 -16.42 11.25
N CYS A 161 -9.00 -15.93 10.52
CA CYS A 161 -9.02 -14.56 10.00
C CYS A 161 -10.24 -13.77 10.49
N PHE A 162 -10.03 -12.92 11.50
CA PHE A 162 -11.04 -11.97 11.96
C PHE A 162 -11.37 -10.92 10.88
N SER A 163 -12.66 -10.51 10.87
CA SER A 163 -13.17 -9.36 10.12
C SER A 163 -13.99 -8.48 11.06
N ASP A 164 -13.84 -7.16 10.96
CA ASP A 164 -14.70 -6.22 11.69
C ASP A 164 -16.12 -6.17 11.09
N ALA A 165 -17.01 -5.41 11.72
CA ALA A 165 -18.39 -5.26 11.27
C ALA A 165 -18.54 -4.56 9.89
N TYR A 166 -17.48 -3.92 9.39
CA TYR A 166 -17.43 -3.33 8.04
C TYR A 166 -16.73 -4.25 7.02
N GLY A 167 -16.35 -5.47 7.40
CA GLY A 167 -15.68 -6.44 6.55
C GLY A 167 -14.16 -6.22 6.40
N THR A 168 -13.57 -5.31 7.16
CA THR A 168 -12.12 -5.10 7.17
C THR A 168 -11.44 -6.26 7.89
N THR A 169 -10.48 -6.91 7.23
CA THR A 169 -9.81 -8.11 7.76
C THR A 169 -8.43 -7.82 8.34
N ILE A 170 -7.96 -8.69 9.25
CA ILE A 170 -6.56 -8.71 9.70
C ILE A 170 -5.60 -8.74 8.49
N LYS A 171 -5.90 -9.61 7.51
CA LYS A 171 -5.13 -9.75 6.28
C LYS A 171 -4.96 -8.40 5.56
N SER A 172 -6.03 -7.62 5.46
CA SER A 172 -5.99 -6.31 4.81
C SER A 172 -5.08 -5.32 5.52
N TYR A 173 -5.07 -5.30 6.86
CA TYR A 173 -4.24 -4.39 7.65
C TYR A 173 -2.77 -4.83 7.66
N LEU A 174 -2.49 -6.13 7.79
CA LEU A 174 -1.13 -6.67 7.67
C LEU A 174 -0.49 -6.27 6.34
N LYS A 175 -1.26 -6.35 5.24
CA LYS A 175 -0.79 -5.97 3.90
C LYS A 175 -0.64 -4.46 3.76
N LYS A 176 -1.67 -3.68 4.13
CA LYS A 176 -1.74 -2.24 3.86
C LYS A 176 -0.74 -1.43 4.68
N PHE A 177 -0.52 -1.82 5.93
CA PHE A 177 0.32 -1.09 6.87
C PHE A 177 1.68 -1.76 7.10
N GLY A 178 2.10 -2.61 6.16
CA GLY A 178 3.38 -3.30 6.23
C GLY A 178 4.57 -2.42 5.81
N GLY A 179 5.70 -2.62 6.48
CA GLY A 179 6.99 -2.04 6.10
C GLY A 179 7.22 -0.59 6.54
N TYR A 180 6.52 -0.13 7.59
CA TYR A 180 6.89 1.10 8.29
C TYR A 180 7.88 0.80 9.41
N ASP A 181 8.85 1.68 9.59
CA ASP A 181 9.74 1.69 10.73
C ASP A 181 8.98 2.18 11.97
N VAL A 182 8.79 1.25 12.90
CA VAL A 182 8.15 1.43 14.20
C VAL A 182 9.09 1.05 15.34
N SER A 183 10.40 1.01 15.06
CA SER A 183 11.44 0.59 16.02
C SER A 183 11.49 1.48 17.27
N ASN A 184 11.13 2.76 17.14
CA ASN A 184 11.06 3.74 18.23
C ASN A 184 9.94 3.46 19.26
N ILE A 185 9.02 2.53 18.98
CA ILE A 185 7.98 2.14 19.94
C ILE A 185 8.51 1.04 20.85
N GLU A 186 8.68 1.35 22.12
CA GLU A 186 9.07 0.37 23.14
C GLU A 186 7.86 -0.39 23.68
N ALA A 187 8.03 -1.69 23.93
CA ALA A 187 6.96 -2.53 24.44
C ALA A 187 6.71 -2.25 25.93
N ASP A 188 5.51 -1.81 26.29
CA ASP A 188 5.13 -1.52 27.67
C ASP A 188 3.71 -2.04 27.97
N LYS A 189 3.60 -2.93 28.97
CA LYS A 189 2.33 -3.54 29.39
C LYS A 189 1.39 -2.54 30.06
N ASN A 190 1.96 -1.52 30.71
CA ASN A 190 1.29 -0.58 31.58
C ASN A 190 1.11 0.80 30.92
N ALA A 191 1.44 0.93 29.63
CA ALA A 191 1.33 2.20 28.93
C ALA A 191 -0.10 2.76 29.03
N LYS A 192 -0.17 4.05 29.27
CA LYS A 192 -1.39 4.86 29.40
C LYS A 192 -1.24 6.14 28.59
N ALA A 193 -2.36 6.76 28.29
CA ALA A 193 -2.44 8.02 27.57
C ALA A 193 -2.49 9.21 28.55
#